data_AF-A0A9E4VEN7-F1
#
_entry.id   AF-A0A9E4VEN7-F1
#
_cell.length_a   1.000
_cell.length_b   1.000
_cell.length_c   1.000
_cell.angle_alpha   90.00
_cell.angle_beta   90.00
_cell.angle_gamma   90.00
#
_symmetry.space_group_name_H-M   'P 1'
#
loop_
_entity.id
_entity.type
_entity.pdbx_description
1 polymer ?
#
loop_
_entity_poly.entity_id
_entity_poly.type
_entity_poly.pdbx_seq_one_letter_code
_entity_poly.pdbx_strand_id
1 'polypeptide(L)' 'DEAQQLALGGGEDYELVFAGPAPAVSRAVAAIAGAAVVGELTDAEPGVVSVVDADGAPVEVAEAGWEHLR' A
#
# COMPACT_ATOMS: atom_id res chain seq x y z
N ASP A 1 -1.31 13.00 -8.97
CA ASP A 1 -2.41 12.20 -9.54
C ASP A 1 -1.86 11.01 -10.33
N GLU A 2 -1.21 11.22 -11.48
CA GLU A 2 -0.63 10.12 -12.28
C GLU A 2 0.36 9.24 -11.49
N ALA A 3 1.34 9.85 -10.81
CA ALA A 3 2.31 9.10 -10.00
C ALA A 3 1.66 8.26 -8.89
N GLN A 4 0.53 8.72 -8.34
CA GLN A 4 -0.20 7.98 -7.32
C GLN A 4 -0.97 6.81 -7.92
N GLN A 5 -1.56 6.98 -9.11
CA GLN A 5 -2.20 5.88 -9.82
C GLN A 5 -1.19 4.79 -10.19
N LEU A 6 0.00 5.17 -10.67
CA LEU A 6 1.08 4.22 -10.96
C LEU A 6 1.56 3.49 -9.70
N ALA A 7 1.68 4.18 -8.55
CA ALA A 7 2.07 3.53 -7.29
C ALA A 7 1.03 2.53 -6.75
N LEU A 8 -0.26 2.70 -7.10
CA LEU A 8 -1.36 1.86 -6.58
C LEU A 8 -1.78 0.74 -7.54
N GLY A 9 -1.80 1.01 -8.84
CA GLY A 9 -2.27 0.09 -9.89
C GLY A 9 -1.19 -0.40 -10.84
N GLY A 10 0.02 0.17 -10.75
CA GLY A 10 1.17 -0.27 -11.53
C GLY A 10 1.73 -1.61 -11.04
N GLY A 11 3.00 -1.84 -11.37
CA GLY A 11 3.72 -3.04 -10.97
C GLY A 11 5.15 -3.00 -11.47
N GLU A 12 5.82 -4.16 -11.41
CA GLU A 12 7.23 -4.31 -11.84
C GLU A 12 8.24 -3.50 -11.02
N ASP A 13 7.86 -3.01 -9.84
CA ASP A 13 8.79 -2.34 -8.91
C ASP A 13 9.74 -3.33 -8.22
N TYR A 14 9.31 -4.59 -8.08
CA TYR A 14 10.04 -5.65 -7.35
C TYR A 14 10.39 -5.27 -5.89
N GLU A 15 9.58 -4.39 -5.29
CA GLU A 15 9.70 -3.97 -3.90
C GLU A 15 9.02 -4.95 -2.93
N LEU A 16 9.33 -4.81 -1.64
CA LEU A 16 8.75 -5.63 -0.57
C LEU A 16 7.58 -4.92 0.10
N VAL A 17 6.44 -5.61 0.19
CA VAL A 17 5.31 -5.24 1.05
C VAL A 17 5.19 -6.29 2.15
N PHE A 18 5.20 -5.85 3.42
CA PHE A 18 5.11 -6.73 4.58
C PHE A 18 4.29 -6.10 5.70
N ALA A 19 3.78 -6.94 6.60
CA ALA A 19 3.00 -6.51 7.76
C ALA A 19 3.44 -7.27 9.01
N GLY A 20 3.18 -6.67 10.18
CA GLY A 20 3.49 -7.24 11.48
C GLY A 20 3.10 -6.31 12.62
N PRO A 21 3.38 -6.67 13.88
CA PRO A 21 3.11 -5.80 15.03
C PRO A 21 3.76 -4.43 14.84
N ALA A 22 3.02 -3.35 15.09
CA ALA A 22 3.48 -1.98 14.83
C ALA A 22 4.90 -1.68 15.38
N PRO A 23 5.26 -2.06 16.63
CA PRO A 23 6.62 -1.81 17.13
C PRO A 23 7.72 -2.55 16.36
N ALA A 24 7.42 -3.72 15.79
CA ALA A 24 8.38 -4.49 14.99
C ALA A 24 8.53 -3.87 13.60
N VAL A 25 7.41 -3.48 12.96
CA VAL A 25 7.41 -2.82 11.65
C VAL A 25 8.14 -1.47 11.73
N SER A 26 7.84 -0.63 12.71
CA SER A 26 8.50 0.67 12.87
C SER A 26 10.02 0.53 13.05
N ARG A 27 10.50 -0.49 13.78
CA ARG A 27 11.94 -0.76 13.91
C ARG A 27 12.56 -1.21 12.60
N ALA A 28 11.88 -2.07 11.83
CA ALA A 28 12.37 -2.54 10.54
C ALA A 28 12.46 -1.39 9.52
N VAL A 29 11.40 -0.59 9.39
CA VAL A 29 11.34 0.57 8.49
C VAL A 29 12.43 1.58 8.83
N ALA A 30 12.68 1.87 10.11
CA ALA A 30 13.75 2.78 10.52
C ALA A 30 15.17 2.30 10.14
N ALA A 31 15.35 1.00 9.88
CA ALA A 31 16.64 0.42 9.50
C ALA A 31 16.82 0.25 7.98
N ILE A 32 15.77 0.44 7.18
CA ILE A 32 15.77 0.23 5.73
C ILE A 32 15.63 1.59 5.04
N ALA A 33 16.67 2.03 4.36
CA ALA A 33 16.62 3.29 3.62
C ALA A 33 15.54 3.23 2.53
N GLY A 34 14.68 4.25 2.47
CA GLY A 34 13.58 4.33 1.50
C GLY A 34 12.30 3.58 1.89
N ALA A 35 12.29 2.84 3.01
CA ALA A 35 11.07 2.19 3.50
C ALA A 35 10.13 3.20 4.19
N ALA A 36 8.83 2.91 4.11
CA ALA A 36 7.79 3.67 4.81
C ALA A 36 6.69 2.74 5.34
N VAL A 37 6.02 3.16 6.41
CA VAL A 37 4.75 2.56 6.81
C VAL A 37 3.66 3.23 5.96
N VAL A 38 2.97 2.44 5.15
CA VAL A 38 1.98 2.93 4.17
C VAL A 38 0.52 2.61 4.54
N GLY A 39 0.29 1.94 5.67
CA GLY A 39 -1.05 1.59 6.12
C GLY A 39 -1.03 0.67 7.34
N GLU A 40 -2.22 0.14 7.67
CA GLU A 40 -2.45 -0.78 8.77
C GLU A 40 -3.42 -1.89 8.38
N LEU A 41 -3.32 -3.03 9.06
CA LEU A 41 -4.31 -4.10 8.95
C LEU A 41 -5.42 -3.86 9.99
N THR A 42 -6.67 -3.95 9.56
CA THR A 42 -7.85 -3.78 10.41
C THR A 42 -8.60 -5.11 10.58
N ASP A 43 -9.59 -5.13 11.46
CA ASP A 43 -10.51 -6.25 11.66
C ASP A 43 -11.74 -6.23 10.72
N ALA A 44 -11.66 -5.41 9.67
CA ALA A 44 -12.68 -5.32 8.62
C ALA A 44 -12.69 -6.57 7.71
N GLU A 45 -13.57 -6.56 6.71
CA GLU A 45 -13.75 -7.68 5.78
C GLU A 45 -12.44 -8.02 5.04
N PRO A 46 -11.97 -9.27 5.09
CA PRO A 46 -10.78 -9.70 4.37
C PRO A 46 -10.87 -9.45 2.86
N GLY A 47 -9.78 -8.96 2.28
CA GLY A 47 -9.71 -8.63 0.84
C GLY A 47 -10.27 -7.26 0.48
N VAL A 48 -10.86 -6.53 1.42
CA VAL A 48 -11.20 -5.11 1.22
C VAL A 48 -10.00 -4.24 1.56
N VAL A 49 -9.63 -3.35 0.64
CA VAL A 49 -8.57 -2.36 0.81
C VAL A 49 -9.16 -0.97 0.61
N SER A 50 -8.90 -0.06 1.55
CA SER A 50 -9.31 1.34 1.45
C SER A 50 -8.06 2.22 1.34
N VAL A 51 -8.04 3.10 0.34
CA VAL A 51 -6.99 4.11 0.18
C VAL A 51 -7.56 5.46 0.59
N VAL A 52 -6.84 6.18 1.43
CA VAL A 52 -7.21 7.53 1.88
C VAL A 52 -6.07 8.49 1.61
N ASP A 53 -6.40 9.78 1.46
CA ASP A 53 -5.41 10.84 1.36
C ASP A 53 -4.89 11.29 2.74
N ALA A 54 -4.07 12.35 2.75
CA ALA A 54 -3.49 12.90 3.98
C ALA A 54 -4.53 13.48 4.95
N ASP A 55 -5.72 13.84 4.47
CA ASP A 55 -6.84 14.34 5.27
C ASP A 55 -7.80 13.21 5.68
N GLY A 56 -7.52 11.97 5.27
CA GLY A 56 -8.35 10.79 5.53
C GLY A 56 -9.53 10.65 4.58
N ALA A 57 -9.59 11.44 3.50
CA ALA A 57 -10.66 11.32 2.52
C ALA A 57 -10.41 10.11 1.61
N PRO A 58 -11.46 9.32 1.26
CA PRO A 58 -11.30 8.16 0.36
C PRO A 58 -10.79 8.58 -1.01
N VAL A 59 -9.85 7.80 -1.55
CA VAL A 59 -9.33 7.94 -2.90
C VAL A 59 -9.85 6.80 -3.78
N GLU A 60 -10.43 7.14 -4.92
CA GLU A 60 -10.80 6.14 -5.93
C GLU A 60 -9.55 5.61 -6.66
N VAL A 61 -9.38 4.29 -6.65
CA VAL A 61 -8.34 3.60 -7.42
C VAL A 61 -8.96 3.04 -8.69
N ALA A 62 -8.70 3.71 -9.81
CA ALA A 62 -9.36 3.41 -11.09
C ALA A 62 -8.78 2.19 -11.83
N GLU A 63 -7.48 1.92 -11.66
CA GLU A 63 -6.78 0.84 -12.35
C GLU A 63 -6.35 -0.23 -11.35
N ALA A 64 -6.78 -1.47 -11.63
CA ALA A 64 -6.31 -2.64 -10.89
C ALA A 64 -4.97 -3.12 -11.45
N GLY A 65 -4.20 -3.82 -10.63
CA GLY A 65 -2.93 -4.43 -11.05
C GLY A 65 -3.07 -5.42 -12.20
N TRP A 66 -1.94 -5.80 -12.76
CA TRP A 66 -1.83 -6.70 -13.91
C TRP A 66 -2.54 -8.05 -13.71
N GLU A 67 -3.33 -8.46 -14.70
CA GLU A 67 -3.87 -9.81 -14.84
C GLU A 67 -3.52 -10.36 -16.23
N HIS A 68 -2.88 -11.52 -16.28
CA HIS A 68 -2.32 -12.11 -17.50
C HIS A 68 -3.31 -12.38 -18.64
N LEU A 69 -4.60 -12.54 -18.34
CA LEU A 69 -5.62 -12.99 -19.28
C LEU A 69 -6.88 -12.10 -19.27
N ARG A 70 -6.79 -10.93 -18.63
CA ARG A 70 -7.87 -9.94 -18.66
C ARG A 70 -7.90 -9.16 -19.95
#